data_AF-A0A8J3N352-F1
#
_entry.id   AF-A0A8J3N352-F1
#
_cell.length_a   1.000
_cell.length_b   1.000
_cell.length_c   1.000
_cell.angle_alpha   90.00
_cell.angle_beta   90.00
_cell.angle_gamma   90.00
#
_symmetry.space_group_name_H-M   'P 1'
#
loop_
_entity.id
_entity.type
_entity.pdbx_description
1 polymer ?
#
loop_
_entity_poly.entity_id
_entity_poly.type
_entity_poly.pdbx_seq_one_letter_code
_entity_poly.pdbx_strand_id
1 'polypeptide(L)'
;MSVSITSSAGVVTVAPLMPGVSSLKYQRLLRGWSQQDVVNELSGLIAVAGRPAAGVCVDMVSRWERGVSKPSVLYKKYLCQLYGMNTLDLGIF
;
A
#
# COMPACT_ATOMS: atom_id res chain seq x y z
N MET A 1 23.22 18.35 33.03
CA MET A 1 22.16 17.32 33.07
C MET A 1 21.27 17.55 31.87
N SER A 2 21.48 16.82 30.78
CA SER A 2 20.72 17.01 29.54
C SER A 2 19.71 15.88 29.40
N VAL A 3 18.43 16.25 29.34
CA VAL A 3 17.29 15.33 29.22
C VAL A 3 17.13 14.98 27.74
N SER A 4 17.42 13.74 27.35
CA SER A 4 17.15 13.25 26.00
C SER A 4 15.68 12.84 25.91
N ILE A 5 14.93 13.56 25.08
CA ILE A 5 13.51 13.38 24.85
C ILE A 5 13.31 12.11 24.01
N THR A 6 12.53 11.16 24.51
CA THR A 6 12.08 9.95 23.83
C THR A 6 11.12 10.30 22.68
N SER A 7 11.51 10.05 21.43
CA SER A 7 10.57 10.06 20.31
C SER A 7 9.94 8.67 20.17
N SER A 8 8.78 8.48 20.81
CA SER A 8 7.86 7.40 20.48
C SER A 8 7.15 7.80 19.18
N ALA A 9 7.52 7.17 18.07
CA ALA A 9 6.75 7.24 16.84
C ALA A 9 5.41 6.52 17.08
N GLY A 10 4.44 7.25 17.62
CA GLY A 10 3.06 6.82 17.68
C GLY A 10 2.57 6.56 16.26
N VAL A 11 2.27 5.30 15.95
CA VAL A 11 1.60 4.94 14.70
C VAL A 11 0.20 5.51 14.80
N VAL A 12 -0.01 6.70 14.23
CA VAL A 12 -1.34 7.25 14.04
C VAL A 12 -1.97 6.43 12.93
N THR A 13 -2.71 5.38 13.29
CA THR A 13 -3.58 4.67 12.36
C THR A 13 -4.66 5.65 11.93
N VAL A 14 -4.44 6.29 10.79
CA VAL A 14 -5.47 7.07 10.12
C VAL A 14 -6.49 6.08 9.57
N ALA A 15 -7.62 5.94 10.28
CA ALA A 15 -8.78 5.29 9.70
C ALA A 15 -9.11 5.96 8.35
N PRO A 16 -9.45 5.20 7.30
CA PRO A 16 -9.79 5.81 6.02
C PRO A 16 -10.90 6.83 6.23
N LEU A 17 -10.70 8.06 5.73
CA LEU A 17 -11.66 9.17 5.86
C LEU A 17 -13.03 8.82 5.24
N MET A 18 -13.13 7.71 4.51
CA MET A 18 -14.35 7.20 3.90
C MET A 18 -14.71 5.81 4.45
N PRO A 19 -15.75 5.71 5.29
CA PRO A 19 -16.30 4.42 5.72
C PRO A 19 -16.68 3.55 4.52
N GLY A 20 -16.34 2.26 4.57
CA GLY A 20 -16.63 1.30 3.50
C GLY A 20 -15.65 1.31 2.32
N VAL A 21 -14.62 2.17 2.34
CA VAL A 21 -13.52 2.15 1.38
C VAL A 21 -12.28 1.57 2.06
N SER A 22 -11.68 0.53 1.49
CA SER A 22 -10.42 -0.01 2.01
C SER A 22 -9.31 1.04 1.97
N SER A 23 -8.38 1.02 2.93
CA SER A 23 -7.25 1.95 2.97
C SER A 23 -6.44 1.95 1.66
N LEU A 24 -6.26 0.78 1.06
CA LEU A 24 -5.61 0.64 -0.25
C LEU A 24 -6.34 1.42 -1.36
N LYS A 25 -7.66 1.25 -1.45
CA LYS A 25 -8.50 1.98 -2.43
C LYS A 25 -8.50 3.48 -2.13
N TYR A 26 -8.56 3.86 -0.86
CA TYR A 26 -8.50 5.24 -0.43
C TYR A 26 -7.20 5.92 -0.86
N GLN A 27 -6.05 5.29 -0.62
CA GLN A 27 -4.73 5.81 -1.04
C GLN A 27 -4.62 5.97 -2.56
N ARG A 28 -5.16 5.01 -3.33
CA ARG A 28 -5.23 5.14 -4.80
C ARG A 28 -6.09 6.35 -5.21
N LEU A 29 -7.27 6.50 -4.64
CA LEU A 29 -8.19 7.59 -4.97
C LEU A 29 -7.64 8.96 -4.57
N LEU A 30 -6.94 9.07 -3.44
CA LEU A 30 -6.26 10.30 -3.02
C LEU A 30 -5.23 10.79 -4.05
N ARG A 31 -4.64 9.88 -4.82
CA ARG A 31 -3.66 10.19 -5.87
C ARG A 31 -4.30 10.43 -7.23
N GLY A 32 -5.63 10.33 -7.34
CA GLY A 32 -6.33 10.40 -8.62
C GLY A 32 -6.06 9.19 -9.54
N TRP A 33 -5.60 8.08 -8.97
CA TRP A 33 -5.15 6.93 -9.75
C TRP A 33 -6.30 5.97 -10.10
N SER A 34 -6.24 5.42 -11.31
CA SER A 34 -6.96 4.21 -11.72
C SER A 34 -6.29 2.96 -11.15
N GLN A 35 -6.97 1.81 -11.21
CA GLN A 35 -6.34 0.54 -10.82
C GLN A 35 -5.20 0.17 -11.77
N GLN A 36 -5.25 0.60 -13.04
CA GLN A 36 -4.16 0.40 -13.99
C GLN A 36 -2.92 1.23 -13.63
N ASP A 37 -3.10 2.43 -13.07
CA ASP A 37 -1.95 3.23 -12.60
C ASP A 37 -1.23 2.52 -11.45
N VAL A 38 -1.97 1.88 -10.53
CA VAL A 38 -1.36 1.03 -9.49
C VAL A 38 -0.57 -0.12 -10.11
N VAL A 39 -1.10 -0.78 -11.14
CA VAL A 39 -0.40 -1.84 -11.86
C VAL A 39 0.92 -1.32 -12.46
N ASN A 40 0.88 -0.17 -13.11
CA ASN A 40 2.03 0.44 -13.78
C ASN A 40 3.12 0.82 -12.76
N GLU A 41 2.74 1.56 -11.71
CA GLU A 41 3.65 2.03 -10.66
C GLU A 41 4.26 0.87 -9.88
N LEU A 42 3.42 -0.09 -9.46
CA LEU A 42 3.88 -1.24 -8.70
C LEU A 42 4.80 -2.14 -9.56
N SER A 43 4.46 -2.37 -10.83
CA SER A 43 5.31 -3.14 -11.74
C SER A 43 6.64 -2.43 -11.99
N GLY A 44 6.64 -1.10 -12.15
CA GLY A 44 7.84 -0.29 -12.30
C GLY A 44 8.78 -0.42 -11.10
N LEU A 45 8.25 -0.27 -9.88
CA LEU A 45 9.02 -0.45 -8.64
C LEU A 45 9.64 -1.85 -8.54
N ILE A 46 8.88 -2.88 -8.88
CA ILE A 46 9.34 -4.27 -8.80
C ILE A 46 10.40 -4.56 -9.89
N ALA A 47 10.23 -4.01 -11.09
CA ALA A 47 11.19 -4.14 -12.18
C ALA A 47 12.53 -3.48 -11.84
N VAL A 48 12.53 -2.26 -11.30
CA VAL A 48 13.73 -1.55 -10.83
C VAL A 48 14.46 -2.36 -9.74
N ALA A 49 13.73 -3.09 -8.92
CA ALA A 49 14.29 -4.00 -7.92
C ALA A 49 14.79 -5.36 -8.49
N GLY A 50 14.88 -5.50 -9.82
CA GLY A 50 15.39 -6.70 -10.49
C GLY A 50 14.40 -7.86 -10.54
N ARG A 51 13.10 -7.57 -10.63
CA ARG A 51 12.01 -8.58 -10.70
C ARG A 51 11.00 -8.26 -11.82
N PRO A 52 11.41 -8.22 -13.10
CA PRO A 52 10.57 -7.74 -14.20
C PRO A 52 9.29 -8.57 -14.46
N ALA A 53 9.25 -9.84 -14.06
CA ALA A 53 8.13 -10.76 -14.31
C ALA A 53 7.11 -10.84 -13.16
N ALA A 54 6.93 -9.75 -12.40
CA ALA A 54 6.05 -9.78 -11.23
C ALA A 54 4.57 -10.05 -11.59
N GLY A 55 4.12 -9.75 -12.81
CA GLY A 55 2.81 -10.21 -13.30
C GLY A 55 1.59 -9.60 -12.59
N VAL A 56 1.76 -8.43 -11.95
CA VAL A 56 0.64 -7.72 -11.32
C VAL A 56 -0.36 -7.26 -12.37
N CYS A 57 -1.65 -7.40 -12.10
CA CYS A 57 -2.72 -7.01 -13.01
C CYS A 57 -3.89 -6.34 -12.27
N VAL A 58 -4.78 -5.71 -13.03
CA VAL A 58 -5.92 -4.94 -12.48
C VAL A 58 -6.86 -5.80 -11.64
N ASP A 59 -7.10 -7.06 -12.02
CA ASP A 59 -7.96 -7.96 -11.25
C ASP A 59 -7.39 -8.22 -9.84
N MET A 60 -6.07 -8.40 -9.72
CA MET A 60 -5.41 -8.55 -8.43
C MET A 60 -5.63 -7.32 -7.55
N VAL A 61 -5.42 -6.11 -8.10
CA VAL A 61 -5.65 -4.85 -7.39
C VAL A 61 -7.10 -4.72 -6.94
N SER A 62 -8.05 -5.02 -7.84
CA SER A 62 -9.49 -4.99 -7.54
C SER A 62 -9.89 -5.96 -6.42
N ARG A 63 -9.31 -7.17 -6.40
CA ARG A 63 -9.56 -8.14 -5.32
C ARG A 63 -8.96 -7.70 -4.00
N TRP A 64 -7.76 -7.12 -4.00
CA TRP A 64 -7.15 -6.57 -2.79
C TRP A 64 -7.95 -5.41 -2.21
N GLU A 65 -8.38 -4.47 -3.05
CA GLU A 65 -9.18 -3.32 -2.62
C GLU A 65 -10.54 -3.71 -2.03
N ARG A 66 -11.10 -4.84 -2.46
CA ARG A 66 -12.37 -5.37 -1.93
C ARG A 66 -12.17 -6.35 -0.77
N GLY A 67 -10.92 -6.66 -0.39
CA GLY A 67 -10.62 -7.68 0.61
C GLY A 67 -10.94 -9.12 0.18
N VAL A 68 -11.18 -9.37 -1.11
CA VAL A 68 -11.49 -10.71 -1.67
C VAL A 68 -10.27 -11.63 -1.61
N SER A 69 -9.07 -11.07 -1.76
CA SER A 69 -7.81 -11.77 -1.54
C SER A 69 -6.80 -10.84 -0.89
N LYS A 70 -5.77 -11.42 -0.26
CA LYS A 70 -4.65 -10.64 0.28
C LYS A 70 -3.48 -10.65 -0.70
N PRO A 71 -2.72 -9.54 -0.82
CA PRO A 71 -1.47 -9.55 -1.56
C PRO A 71 -0.47 -10.53 -0.93
N SER A 72 0.38 -11.17 -1.74
CA SER A 72 1.49 -11.98 -1.23
C SER A 72 2.53 -11.10 -0.51
N VAL A 73 3.46 -11.70 0.23
CA VAL A 73 4.54 -10.99 0.94
C VAL A 73 5.33 -10.07 0.00
N LEU A 74 5.58 -10.51 -1.24
CA LEU A 74 6.23 -9.70 -2.27
C LEU A 74 5.44 -8.40 -2.53
N TYR A 75 4.16 -8.50 -2.85
CA TYR A 75 3.35 -7.33 -3.16
C TYR A 75 3.10 -6.44 -1.95
N LYS A 76 2.94 -7.00 -0.75
CA LYS A 76 2.84 -6.21 0.49
C LYS A 76 4.04 -5.29 0.65
N LYS A 77 5.27 -5.82 0.48
CA LYS A 77 6.50 -5.02 0.54
C LYS A 77 6.46 -3.82 -0.40
N TYR A 78 6.13 -4.04 -1.67
CA TYR A 78 6.16 -2.97 -2.66
C TYR A 78 4.94 -2.04 -2.59
N LEU A 79 3.78 -2.50 -2.12
CA LEU A 79 2.65 -1.64 -1.81
C LEU A 79 2.98 -0.71 -0.64
N CYS A 80 3.64 -1.22 0.41
CA CYS A 80 4.13 -0.39 1.50
C CYS A 80 5.11 0.67 1.00
N GLN A 81 6.04 0.29 0.12
CA GLN A 81 6.98 1.23 -0.49
C GLN A 81 6.28 2.27 -1.39
N LEU A 82 5.32 1.85 -2.22
CA LEU A 82 4.58 2.71 -3.14
C LEU A 82 3.79 3.79 -2.42
N TYR A 83 3.14 3.43 -1.31
CA TYR A 83 2.28 4.35 -0.56
C TYR A 83 2.98 5.02 0.64
N GLY A 84 4.18 4.58 1.01
CA GLY A 84 4.89 5.07 2.19
C GLY A 84 4.19 4.69 3.50
N MET A 85 3.51 3.54 3.52
CA MET A 85 2.67 3.07 4.63
C MET A 85 3.02 1.64 5.01
N ASN A 86 2.73 1.22 6.24
CA ASN A 86 2.88 -0.18 6.63
C ASN A 86 1.63 -1.02 6.24
N THR A 87 1.69 -2.34 6.44
CA THR A 87 0.61 -3.25 6.07
C THR A 87 -0.66 -3.08 6.91
N LEU A 88 -0.54 -2.62 8.16
CA LEU A 88 -1.69 -2.35 9.04
C LEU A 88 -2.45 -1.12 8.54
N ASP A 89 -1.73 -0.02 8.27
CA ASP A 89 -2.32 1.22 7.76
C ASP A 89 -2.98 1.02 6.38
N LEU A 90 -2.38 0.19 5.52
CA LEU A 90 -2.96 -0.19 4.22
C LEU A 90 -4.09 -1.23 4.31
N GLY A 91 -4.33 -1.84 5.47
CA GLY A 91 -5.35 -2.87 5.64
C GLY A 91 -5.05 -4.18 4.89
N ILE A 92 -3.77 -4.50 4.67
CA ILE A 92 -3.30 -5.68 3.93
C ILE A 92 -2.48 -6.67 4.79
N PHE A 93 -2.62 -6.59 6.12
CA PHE A 93 -1.93 -7.49 7.06
C PHE A 93 -2.22 -8.97 6.78
#